data_AF-A0A2M7AXF5-F1
#
_entry.id   AF-A0A2M7AXF5-F1
#
_cell.length_a   1.000
_cell.length_b   1.000
_cell.length_c   1.000
_cell.angle_alpha   90.00
_cell.angle_beta   90.00
_cell.angle_gamma   90.00
#
_symmetry.space_group_name_H-M   'P 1'
#
loop_
_entity.id
_entity.type
_entity.pdbx_description
1 polymer ?
#
loop_
_entity_poly.entity_id
_entity_poly.type
_entity_poly.pdbx_seq_one_letter_code
_entity_poly.pdbx_strand_id
1 'polypeptide(L)' 'MKIRGFTLIEILIVIAIIGILVGIVLVAFGGARASARDAVRMSDLRTLEKMLEMYKIEEERYPFSTADF' A
#
# COMPACT_ATOMS: atom_id res chain seq x y z
N MET A 1 44.40 16.38 -23.85
CA MET A 1 43.77 15.80 -22.64
C MET A 1 43.20 14.43 -23.03
N LYS A 2 43.79 13.31 -22.56
CA LYS A 2 43.29 11.97 -22.92
C LYS A 2 42.03 11.70 -22.10
N ILE A 3 40.89 11.58 -22.78
CA ILE A 3 39.65 11.08 -22.19
C ILE A 3 39.87 9.59 -21.94
N ARG A 4 39.86 9.16 -20.67
CA ARG A 4 39.88 7.74 -20.31
C ARG A 4 38.48 7.18 -20.58
N GLY A 5 38.39 6.18 -21.46
CA GLY A 5 37.14 5.45 -21.69
C GLY A 5 36.85 4.48 -20.55
N PHE A 6 35.56 4.17 -20.36
CA PHE A 6 35.11 3.12 -19.44
C PHE A 6 35.59 1.74 -19.90
N THR A 7 35.86 0.87 -18.94
CA THR A 7 36.17 -0.54 -19.17
C THR A 7 34.89 -1.37 -19.27
N LEU A 8 34.99 -2.50 -19.97
CA LEU A 8 33.88 -3.45 -20.08
C LEU A 8 33.48 -4.03 -18.71
N ILE A 9 34.45 -4.20 -17.80
CA ILE A 9 34.18 -4.72 -16.46
C ILE A 9 33.41 -3.73 -15.59
N GLU A 10 33.66 -2.42 -15.75
CA GLU A 10 32.88 -1.38 -15.05
C GLU A 10 31.42 -1.41 -15.50
N ILE A 11 31.15 -1.51 -16.80
CA ILE A 11 29.77 -1.60 -17.31
C ILE A 11 29.09 -2.89 -16.86
N LEU A 12 29.80 -4.02 -16.86
CA LEU A 12 29.28 -5.31 -16.42
C LEU A 12 28.83 -5.30 -14.96
N ILE A 13 29.64 -4.73 -14.07
CA ILE A 13 29.32 -4.63 -12.64
C ILE A 13 28.09 -3.73 -12.44
N VAL A 14 28.00 -2.62 -13.18
CA VAL A 14 26.86 -1.69 -13.07
C VAL A 14 25.55 -2.37 -13.44
N ILE A 15 25.48 -3.09 -14.56
CA ILE A 15 24.24 -3.78 -14.96
C ILE A 15 23.88 -4.92 -14.00
N ALA A 16 24.87 -5.59 -13.41
CA ALA A 16 24.63 -6.63 -12.41
C ALA A 16 23.99 -6.03 -11.13
N ILE A 17 24.51 -4.90 -10.65
CA ILE A 17 23.95 -4.20 -9.49
C ILE A 17 22.52 -3.72 -9.79
N ILE A 18 22.29 -3.11 -10.97
CA ILE A 18 20.95 -2.66 -11.38
C ILE A 18 19.97 -3.85 -11.43
N GLY A 19 20.38 -4.99 -11.97
CA GLY A 19 19.55 -6.21 -12.03
C GLY A 19 19.13 -6.70 -10.64
N ILE A 20 20.06 -6.71 -9.68
CA ILE A 20 19.78 -7.09 -8.28
C ILE A 20 18.77 -6.12 -7.65
N LEU A 21 19.00 -4.81 -7.79
CA LEU A 21 18.11 -3.78 -7.22
C LEU A 21 16.70 -3.88 -7.80
N VAL A 22 16.57 -4.04 -9.11
CA VAL A 22 15.26 -4.21 -9.78
C VAL A 22 14.55 -5.48 -9.28
N GLY A 23 15.28 -6.60 -9.14
CA GLY A 23 14.71 -7.84 -8.61
C GLY A 23 14.10 -7.69 -7.21
N ILE A 24 14.80 -7.01 -6.30
CA ILE A 24 14.32 -6.74 -4.93
C ILE A 24 13.06 -5.86 -4.96
N VAL A 25 13.07 -4.80 -5.78
CA VAL A 25 11.93 -3.88 -5.91
C VAL A 25 10.68 -4.61 -6.38
N LEU A 26 10.79 -5.49 -7.38
CA LEU A 26 9.61 -6.21 -7.90
C LEU A 26 8.96 -7.11 -6.84
N VAL A 27 9.74 -7.83 -6.04
CA VAL A 27 9.22 -8.68 -4.96
C VAL A 27 8.57 -7.85 -3.85
N ALA A 28 9.19 -6.72 -3.47
CA ALA A 28 8.67 -5.85 -2.42
C ALA A 28 7.34 -5.18 -2.79
N PHE A 29 7.10 -4.89 -4.08
CA PHE A 29 5.90 -4.18 -4.53
C PHE A 29 4.66 -5.07 -4.72
N GLY A 30 4.79 -6.40 -4.72
CA GLY A 30 3.68 -7.32 -5.01
C GLY A 30 2.50 -7.21 -4.02
N GLY A 31 2.77 -6.97 -2.73
CA GLY A 31 1.76 -6.96 -1.67
C GLY A 31 1.19 -5.58 -1.33
N ALA A 32 1.85 -4.48 -1.73
CA ALA A 32 1.51 -3.13 -1.28
C ALA A 32 0.08 -2.71 -1.67
N ARG A 33 -0.37 -3.07 -2.87
CA ARG A 33 -1.74 -2.77 -3.33
C ARG A 33 -2.81 -3.55 -2.55
N ALA A 34 -2.52 -4.79 -2.14
CA ALA A 34 -3.45 -5.57 -1.34
C ALA A 34 -3.58 -4.97 0.07
N SER A 35 -2.45 -4.71 0.72
CA SER A 35 -2.42 -4.07 2.04
C SER A 35 -3.09 -2.70 2.05
N ALA A 36 -2.89 -1.87 1.01
CA ALA A 36 -3.57 -0.59 0.88
C ALA A 36 -5.11 -0.74 0.81
N ARG A 37 -5.62 -1.71 0.05
CA ARG A 37 -7.07 -1.99 -0.02
C ARG A 37 -7.60 -2.47 1.33
N ASP A 38 -6.85 -3.31 2.03
CA ASP A 38 -7.26 -3.80 3.36
C ASP A 38 -7.27 -2.67 4.39
N ALA A 39 -6.30 -1.75 4.33
CA ALA A 39 -6.27 -0.57 5.18
C ALA A 39 -7.50 0.33 4.98
N VAL A 40 -7.92 0.53 3.73
CA VAL A 40 -9.15 1.28 3.41
C VAL A 40 -10.37 0.58 3.99
N ARG A 41 -10.55 -0.72 3.73
CA ARG A 41 -11.69 -1.48 4.28
C ARG A 41 -11.75 -1.44 5.80
N MET A 42 -10.60 -1.59 6.47
CA MET A 42 -10.53 -1.49 7.92
C MET A 42 -10.89 -0.09 8.42
N SER A 43 -10.55 0.95 7.65
CA SER A 43 -10.97 2.32 7.95
C SER A 43 -12.49 2.48 7.81
N ASP A 44 -13.07 1.97 6.72
CA ASP A 44 -14.50 2.05 6.46
C ASP A 44 -15.32 1.33 7.54
N LEU A 45 -14.89 0.13 7.97
CA LEU A 45 -15.53 -0.61 9.06
C LEU A 45 -15.51 0.16 10.38
N ARG A 46 -14.38 0.80 10.73
CA ARG A 46 -14.29 1.64 11.92
C ARG A 46 -15.17 2.88 11.83
N THR A 47 -15.35 3.43 10.64
CA THR A 47 -16.28 4.56 10.42
C THR A 47 -17.71 4.10 10.63
N LEU A 48 -18.10 2.95 10.06
CA LEU A 48 -19.44 2.38 10.24
C LEU A 48 -19.73 2.05 11.71
N GLU A 49 -18.78 1.45 12.42
CA GLU A 49 -18.87 1.17 13.85
C GLU A 49 -19.19 2.44 14.64
N LYS A 50 -18.45 3.53 14.39
CA LYS A 50 -18.70 4.82 15.04
C LYS A 50 -20.08 5.37 14.72
N MET A 51 -20.53 5.28 13.46
CA MET A 51 -21.86 5.75 13.07
C MET A 51 -22.96 4.96 13.80
N LEU A 52 -22.80 3.64 13.93
CA LEU A 52 -23.73 2.78 14.68
C LEU A 52 -23.75 3.11 16.17
N GLU A 53 -22.58 3.38 16.77
CA GLU A 53 -22.49 3.81 18.16
C GLU A 53 -23.16 5.17 18.39
N MET A 54 -22.94 6.13 17.49
CA MET A 54 -23.60 7.44 17.55
C MET A 54 -25.12 7.32 17.47
N TYR A 55 -25.63 6.52 16.53
CA TYR A 55 -27.08 6.27 16.40
C TYR A 55 -27.65 5.66 17.69
N LYS A 56 -26.96 4.69 18.29
CA LYS A 56 -27.40 4.09 19.55
C LYS A 56 -27.41 5.09 20.72
N ILE A 57 -26.49 6.05 20.74
CA ILE A 57 -26.49 7.10 21.77
C ILE A 57 -27.73 7.98 21.63
N GLU A 58 -28.17 8.25 20.39
CA GLU A 58 -29.32 9.11 20.10
C GLU A 58 -30.67 8.40 20.28
N GLU A 59 -30.81 7.18 19.78
CA GLU A 59 -32.09 6.44 19.70
C GLU A 59 -32.20 5.29 20.72
N GLU A 60 -31.22 5.14 21.61
CA GLU A 60 -31.09 4.05 22.62
C GLU A 60 -31.09 2.62 22.03
N ARG A 61 -31.06 2.49 20.71
CA ARG A 61 -31.10 1.21 19.95
C ARG A 61 -30.19 1.29 18.74
N TYR A 62 -29.69 0.16 18.26
CA TYR A 62 -28.99 0.11 16.97
C TYR A 62 -29.99 0.21 15.80
N PRO A 63 -29.59 0.68 14.61
CA PRO A 63 -30.48 0.69 13.45
C PRO A 63 -30.78 -0.73 12.96
N PHE A 64 -32.02 -0.98 12.51
CA PHE A 64 -32.48 -2.31 12.08
C PHE A 64 -32.68 -2.38 10.56
N SER A 65 -32.62 -1.23 9.90
CA SER A 65 -32.78 -1.09 8.46
C SER A 65 -31.84 -0.02 7.90
N THR A 66 -31.50 -0.13 6.62
CA THR A 66 -30.70 0.90 5.93
C THR A 66 -31.42 2.24 5.77
N ALA A 67 -32.73 2.29 6.02
CA ALA A 67 -33.51 3.53 6.00
C ALA A 67 -33.46 4.29 7.33
N ASP A 68 -32.83 3.70 8.36
CA ASP A 68 -32.71 4.30 9.70
C ASP A 68 -31.44 5.18 9.81
N PHE A 69 -30.61 5.24 8.77
CA PHE A 69 -29.38 6.05 8.69
C PHE A 69 -29.60 7.40 8.01
#